data_AF-A0A2E9E5Z3-F1
#
_entry.id   AF-A0A2E9E5Z3-F1
#
_cell.length_a   1.000
_cell.length_b   1.000
_cell.length_c   1.000
_cell.angle_alpha   90.00
_cell.angle_beta   90.00
_cell.angle_gamma   90.00
#
_symmetry.space_group_name_H-M   'P 1'
#
loop_
_entity.id
_entity.type
_entity.pdbx_description
1 polymer ?
#
loop_
_entity_poly.entity_id
_entity_poly.type
_entity_poly.pdbx_seq_one_letter_code
_entity_poly.pdbx_strand_id
1 'polypeptide(L)' 'MYTPSHFALEDDPAAQRIMRKYNFATLVSGTQTDVMASHLPLLWTSQGGQYGSLRGHMAKENP' A
#
# COMPACT_ATOMS: atom_id res chain seq x y z
N MET A 1 -10.04 -5.50 7.24
CA MET A 1 -9.28 -6.60 7.87
C MET A 1 -9.15 -6.31 9.35
N TYR A 2 -9.22 -7.34 10.19
CA TYR A 2 -8.94 -7.23 11.63
C TYR A 2 -7.43 -7.32 11.85
N THR A 3 -6.86 -6.34 12.55
CA THR A 3 -5.47 -6.38 13.02
C THR A 3 -5.48 -6.54 14.54
N PRO A 4 -5.05 -7.68 15.09
CA PRO A 4 -4.91 -7.85 16.53
C PRO A 4 -3.99 -6.77 17.12
N SER A 5 -4.25 -6.30 18.34
CA SER A 5 -3.49 -5.20 18.98
C SER A 5 -1.99 -5.47 19.03
N HIS A 6 -1.60 -6.72 19.25
CA HIS A 6 -0.18 -7.12 19.28
C HIS A 6 0.54 -6.92 17.92
N PHE A 7 -0.21 -6.85 16.82
CA PHE A 7 0.33 -6.63 15.48
C PHE A 7 0.04 -5.22 14.93
N ALA A 8 -0.58 -4.34 15.74
CA ALA A 8 -0.82 -2.98 15.34
C ALA A 8 0.50 -2.20 15.26
N LEU A 9 0.80 -1.65 14.09
CA LEU A 9 1.90 -0.73 13.91
C LEU A 9 1.37 0.70 14.04
N GLU A 10 1.63 1.33 15.18
CA GLU A 10 1.17 2.70 15.49
C GLU A 10 2.24 3.77 15.22
N ASP A 11 3.46 3.37 14.84
CA ASP A 11 4.58 4.26 14.48
C ASP A 11 4.58 4.52 12.96
N ASP A 12 4.04 5.66 12.56
CA ASP A 12 4.02 6.13 11.16
C ASP A 12 5.43 6.16 10.53
N PRO A 13 6.46 6.81 11.14
CA PRO A 13 7.84 6.70 10.66
C PRO A 13 8.33 5.26 10.44
N ALA A 14 7.96 4.30 11.29
CA ALA A 14 8.29 2.90 11.08
C ALA A 14 7.60 2.31 9.85
N ALA A 15 6.29 2.55 9.70
CA ALA A 15 5.54 2.11 8.53
C ALA A 15 6.16 2.67 7.23
N GLN A 16 6.52 3.95 7.24
CA GLN A 16 7.14 4.61 6.10
C GLN A 16 8.54 4.04 5.76
N ARG A 17 9.35 3.66 6.77
CA ARG A 17 10.62 2.96 6.54
C ARG A 17 10.40 1.60 5.87
N ILE A 18 9.38 0.85 6.30
CA ILE A 18 9.01 -0.44 5.71
C ILE A 18 8.62 -0.23 4.24
N MET A 19 7.72 0.71 3.94
CA MET A 19 7.28 1.00 2.58
C MET A 19 8.44 1.43 1.65
N ARG A 20 9.39 2.22 2.16
CA ARG A 20 10.58 2.61 1.37
C ARG A 20 11.54 1.44 1.13
N LYS A 21 11.69 0.54 2.11
CA LYS A 21 12.61 -0.61 2.02
C LYS A 21 12.04 -1.75 1.16
N TYR A 22 10.74 -1.99 1.26
CA TYR A 22 10.04 -3.07 0.56
C TYR A 22 8.94 -2.48 -0.32
N ASN A 23 9.34 -1.99 -1.48
CA ASN A 23 8.49 -1.27 -2.41
C ASN A 23 7.69 -2.18 -3.37
N PHE A 24 7.84 -3.50 -3.29
CA PHE A 24 7.04 -4.44 -4.07
C PHE A 24 5.80 -4.82 -3.25
N ALA A 25 4.67 -4.21 -3.59
CA ALA A 25 3.43 -4.29 -2.83
C ALA A 25 2.38 -5.13 -3.55
N THR A 26 1.37 -5.57 -2.79
CA THR A 26 0.12 -6.10 -3.33
C THR A 26 -0.94 -5.01 -3.23
N LEU A 27 -1.36 -4.45 -4.37
CA LEU A 27 -2.50 -3.54 -4.43
C LEU A 27 -3.77 -4.38 -4.51
N VAL A 28 -4.60 -4.28 -3.48
CA VAL A 28 -5.92 -4.92 -3.45
C VAL A 28 -6.96 -3.86 -3.77
N SER A 29 -7.70 -4.06 -4.86
CA SER A 29 -8.78 -3.18 -5.32
C SER A 29 -10.02 -4.02 -5.60
N GLY A 30 -11.21 -3.42 -5.64
CA GLY A 30 -12.42 -4.19 -5.85
C GLY A 30 -13.71 -3.40 -5.67
N THR A 31 -14.81 -4.07 -5.96
CA THR A 31 -16.18 -3.64 -5.65
C THR A 31 -16.69 -4.43 -4.44
N GLN A 32 -17.99 -4.30 -4.09
CA GLN A 32 -18.56 -5.11 -3.01
C GLN A 32 -18.58 -6.61 -3.31
N THR A 33 -18.57 -7.00 -4.60
CA THR A 33 -18.76 -8.38 -5.05
C THR A 33 -17.53 -8.99 -5.71
N ASP A 34 -16.50 -8.19 -5.99
CA ASP A 34 -15.30 -8.66 -6.69
C ASP A 34 -14.05 -7.97 -6.15
N VAL A 35 -12.97 -8.74 -6.01
CA VAL A 35 -11.69 -8.29 -5.44
C VAL A 35 -10.55 -8.79 -6.30
N MET A 36 -9.65 -7.87 -6.62
CA MET A 36 -8.49 -8.09 -7.45
C MET A 36 -7.22 -7.73 -6.67
N ALA A 37 -6.17 -8.53 -6.84
CA ALA A 37 -4.90 -8.36 -6.14
C ALA A 37 -3.74 -8.37 -7.13
N SER A 38 -3.20 -7.20 -7.43
CA SER A 38 -2.09 -7.02 -8.38
C SER A 38 -0.80 -6.80 -7.61
N HIS A 39 0.27 -7.50 -7.98
CA HIS A 39 1.60 -7.28 -7.42
C HIS A 39 2.35 -6.26 -8.27
N LEU A 40 2.74 -5.12 -7.68
CA LEU A 40 3.45 -4.06 -8.40
C LEU A 40 4.36 -3.22 -7.50
N PRO A 41 5.40 -2.60 -8.09
CA PRO A 41 6.20 -1.61 -7.38
C PRO A 41 5.37 -0.36 -7.02
N LEU A 42 5.35 0.00 -5.73
CA LEU A 42 4.76 1.22 -5.19
C LEU A 42 5.82 1.95 -4.35
N LEU A 43 6.16 3.18 -4.75
CA LEU A 43 7.13 4.03 -4.07
C LEU A 43 6.41 5.01 -3.14
N TRP A 44 6.73 4.96 -1.85
CA TRP A 44 6.27 5.98 -0.91
C TRP A 44 7.01 7.31 -1.10
N THR A 45 6.26 8.40 -1.02
CA THR A 45 6.76 9.77 -1.02
C THR A 45 6.07 10.58 0.08
N SER A 46 6.80 11.54 0.68
CA SER A 46 6.22 12.51 1.62
C SER A 46 5.35 13.57 0.93
N GLN A 47 5.37 13.63 -0.41
CA GLN A 47 4.57 14.55 -1.19
C GLN A 47 3.12 14.04 -1.31
N GLY A 48 2.19 14.75 -0.67
CA GLY A 48 0.75 14.50 -0.73
C GLY A 48 0.15 14.05 0.60
N GLY A 49 -1.01 14.62 0.98
CA GLY A 49 -1.79 14.23 2.17
C GLY A 49 -1.04 14.27 3.52
N GLN A 50 -1.70 13.86 4.60
CA GLN A 50 -1.07 13.82 5.92
C GLN A 50 -0.08 12.64 6.11
N TYR A 51 -0.24 11.57 5.32
CA TYR A 51 0.56 10.33 5.42
C TYR A 51 1.52 10.10 4.25
N GLY A 52 1.64 11.06 3.34
CA GLY A 52 2.36 10.87 2.07
C GLY A 52 1.48 10.23 0.99
N SER A 53 2.12 9.74 -0.06
CA SER A 53 1.46 9.08 -1.19
C SER A 53 2.28 7.90 -1.69
N LEU A 54 1.60 6.89 -2.26
CA LEU A 54 2.22 5.77 -2.98
C LEU A 54 2.13 6.05 -4.48
N ARG A 55 3.27 5.94 -5.18
CA ARG A 55 3.36 6.15 -6.63
C ARG A 55 3.81 4.87 -7.32
N GLY A 56 3.06 4.44 -8.31
CA GLY A 56 3.40 3.31 -9.15
C GLY A 56 2.76 3.46 -10.53
N HIS A 57 3.07 2.52 -11.41
CA HIS A 57 2.49 2.45 -12.75
C HIS A 57 1.74 1.13 -12.87
N MET A 58 0.51 1.19 -13.37
CA MET A 58 -0.33 0.04 -13.68
C MET A 58 -0.98 0.31 -15.03
N ALA A 59 -0.85 -0.63 -15.96
CA ALA A 59 -1.57 -0.55 -17.23
C ALA A 59 -3.07 -0.73 -16.95
N LYS A 60 -3.93 -0.06 -17.72
CA LYS A 60 -5.39 -0.17 -17.56
C LYS A 60 -5.88 -1.63 -17.67
N GLU A 61 -5.23 -2.40 -18.55
CA GLU A 61 -5.56 -3.81 -18.82
C GLU A 61 -4.78 -4.78 -17.92
N ASN A 62 -4.03 -4.30 -16.91
CA ASN A 62 -3.49 -5.21 -15.90
C ASN A 62 -4.64 -5.69 -14.99
N PRO A 63 -4.84 -7.01 -14.86
CA PRO A 63 -5.69 -7.58 -13.81
C PRO A 63 -4.96 -7.52 -12.46
#